data_AF-A0A2E4IZM5-F1
#
_entry.id   AF-A0A2E4IZM5-F1
#
_cell.length_a   1.000
_cell.length_b   1.000
_cell.length_c   1.000
_cell.angle_alpha   90.00
_cell.angle_beta   90.00
_cell.angle_gamma   90.00
#
_symmetry.space_group_name_H-M   'P 1'
#
loop_
_entity.id
_entity.type
_entity.pdbx_description
1 polymer ?
#
loop_
_entity_poly.entity_id
_entity_poly.type
_entity_poly.pdbx_seq_one_letter_code
_entity_poly.pdbx_strand_id
1 'polypeptide(L)'
;MDGVDDDVVNLIDDDDLFTPSTENTSVDGRASKGGDEEGNEERDASRLDLSAALRALYIRHVVLRYECETLRKPLTLEQNSRVEAALEVNDDDELVARTFGKSHLRITGKDAKTTNPKTWLNDEIINFYLALVAERTKKVFFSTYFIAKLYKDNKDEYYMYENVKRWTDKLGYDILERDKIFIPVNQNRDHWVLVIVDLPNTTVSYYDSLGEKDETCTGNVVRWLEDVSEGRGNKRDEGRWRKEYVSEPRQDNCYDCGVFVCEYAERVAMGCEIDFKGSDMEYIRRRILIDVLEAKS
;
A
#
# COMPACT_ATOMS: atom_id res chain seq x y z
N MET A 1 -14.55 22.98 -15.34
CA MET A 1 -14.94 21.58 -15.50
C MET A 1 -14.18 20.81 -14.45
N ASP A 2 -14.93 20.05 -13.68
CA ASP A 2 -14.73 19.81 -12.27
C ASP A 2 -13.46 19.02 -11.94
N GLY A 3 -12.80 19.42 -10.85
CA GLY A 3 -11.55 18.84 -10.38
C GLY A 3 -11.77 17.39 -9.98
N VAL A 4 -11.03 16.50 -10.62
CA VAL A 4 -10.84 15.14 -10.15
C VAL A 4 -10.11 15.24 -8.80
N ASP A 5 -10.66 14.61 -7.76
CA ASP A 5 -10.03 14.55 -6.44
C ASP A 5 -8.78 13.66 -6.55
N ASP A 6 -7.62 14.26 -6.86
CA ASP A 6 -6.32 13.59 -7.02
C ASP A 6 -5.66 13.15 -5.68
N ASP A 7 -6.40 13.31 -4.58
CA ASP A 7 -5.82 13.48 -3.25
C ASP A 7 -5.51 12.16 -2.51
N VAL A 8 -6.21 11.04 -2.78
CA VAL A 8 -5.89 9.73 -2.19
C VAL A 8 -6.40 8.63 -3.12
N VAL A 9 -5.58 7.63 -3.39
CA VAL A 9 -5.94 6.53 -4.29
C VAL A 9 -7.07 5.65 -3.72
N ASN A 10 -7.31 5.67 -2.40
CA ASN A 10 -8.47 5.06 -1.75
C ASN A 10 -8.93 5.80 -0.49
N LEU A 11 -10.22 6.17 -0.46
CA LEU A 11 -10.99 6.41 0.76
C LEU A 11 -11.59 5.07 1.19
N ILE A 12 -10.92 4.33 2.07
CA ILE A 12 -11.47 3.11 2.67
C ILE A 12 -12.64 3.56 3.57
N ASP A 13 -13.87 3.16 3.24
CA ASP A 13 -15.01 3.28 4.15
C ASP A 13 -14.87 2.25 5.28
N ASP A 14 -15.08 2.67 6.53
CA ASP A 14 -14.98 1.83 7.72
C ASP A 14 -16.10 0.77 7.82
N ASP A 15 -17.11 0.79 6.95
CA ASP A 15 -18.25 -0.14 6.99
C ASP A 15 -17.86 -1.62 6.72
N ASP A 16 -16.65 -1.89 6.22
CA ASP A 16 -16.14 -3.26 5.97
C ASP A 16 -15.13 -3.76 7.02
N LEU A 17 -14.86 -3.00 8.09
CA LEU A 17 -13.91 -3.38 9.13
C LEU A 17 -14.63 -3.76 10.43
N PHE A 18 -14.88 -5.06 10.60
CA PHE A 18 -15.02 -5.74 11.91
C PHE A 18 -16.15 -5.26 12.84
N THR A 19 -17.26 -6.01 12.89
CA THR A 19 -18.08 -6.11 14.12
C THR A 19 -17.87 -7.48 14.77
N PRO A 20 -17.08 -7.58 15.86
CA PRO A 20 -17.20 -8.69 16.78
C PRO A 20 -18.39 -8.39 17.72
N SER A 21 -19.41 -9.22 17.59
CA SER A 21 -20.65 -9.23 18.37
C SER A 21 -20.44 -9.29 19.89
N THR A 22 -21.22 -8.52 20.65
CA THR A 22 -21.54 -8.85 22.05
C THR A 22 -23.00 -8.54 22.34
N GLU A 23 -23.87 -9.55 22.22
CA GLU A 23 -25.15 -9.55 22.95
C GLU A 23 -25.03 -10.48 24.16
N ASN A 24 -25.16 -9.85 25.32
CA ASN A 24 -25.17 -10.45 26.66
C ASN A 24 -26.42 -11.33 26.84
N THR A 25 -26.23 -12.61 27.14
CA THR A 25 -27.24 -13.41 27.84
C THR A 25 -27.00 -13.34 29.34
N SER A 26 -27.91 -12.68 30.05
CA SER A 26 -28.01 -12.67 31.51
C SER A 26 -28.48 -14.03 32.03
N VAL A 27 -27.74 -14.61 32.98
CA VAL A 27 -28.24 -15.72 33.80
C VAL A 27 -27.83 -15.51 35.26
N ASP A 28 -28.85 -15.34 36.11
CA ASP A 28 -28.78 -15.35 37.57
C ASP A 28 -28.34 -16.72 38.11
N GLY A 29 -27.47 -16.75 39.13
CA GLY A 29 -27.05 -18.02 39.73
C GLY A 29 -26.13 -17.94 40.95
N ARG A 30 -26.69 -17.59 42.11
CA ARG A 30 -26.43 -18.09 43.48
C ARG A 30 -25.02 -18.59 43.88
N ALA A 31 -24.47 -17.96 44.93
CA ALA A 31 -23.21 -18.28 45.59
C ALA A 31 -23.09 -19.69 46.24
N SER A 32 -21.91 -20.31 46.14
CA SER A 32 -21.35 -21.18 47.18
C SER A 32 -19.82 -21.24 47.14
N LYS A 33 -19.25 -21.45 48.33
CA LYS A 33 -17.83 -21.40 48.70
C LYS A 33 -17.01 -22.56 48.13
N GLY A 34 -15.74 -22.30 47.82
CA GLY A 34 -14.68 -23.31 47.72
C GLY A 34 -13.36 -22.69 47.28
N GLY A 35 -12.41 -22.56 48.21
CA GLY A 35 -11.03 -22.15 47.89
C GLY A 35 -10.27 -23.29 47.20
N ASP A 36 -9.24 -22.91 46.44
CA ASP A 36 -8.27 -23.75 45.70
C ASP A 36 -8.58 -24.10 44.22
N GLU A 37 -9.56 -23.46 43.57
CA GLU A 37 -9.79 -23.58 42.11
C GLU A 37 -9.30 -22.36 41.29
N GLU A 38 -9.28 -21.16 41.89
CA GLU A 38 -8.93 -19.90 41.18
C GLU A 38 -7.53 -19.94 40.55
N GLY A 39 -6.54 -20.52 41.23
CA GLY A 39 -5.17 -20.60 40.71
C GLY A 39 -4.95 -21.66 39.61
N ASN A 40 -5.89 -22.60 39.40
CA ASN A 40 -5.79 -23.60 38.34
C ASN A 40 -6.59 -23.17 37.11
N GLU A 41 -7.76 -22.54 37.31
CA GLU A 41 -8.57 -21.94 36.25
C GLU A 41 -7.84 -20.78 35.57
N GLU A 42 -7.16 -19.91 36.31
CA GLU A 42 -6.42 -18.78 35.74
C GLU A 42 -5.21 -19.24 34.89
N ARG A 43 -4.56 -20.35 35.29
CA ARG A 43 -3.46 -20.98 34.53
C ARG A 43 -3.95 -21.76 33.31
N ASP A 44 -5.09 -22.43 33.39
CA ASP A 44 -5.70 -23.12 32.24
C ASP A 44 -6.31 -22.13 31.25
N ALA A 45 -6.94 -21.05 31.71
CA ALA A 45 -7.40 -19.94 30.88
C ALA A 45 -6.22 -19.28 30.15
N SER A 46 -5.12 -19.01 30.85
CA SER A 46 -3.88 -18.48 30.25
C SER A 46 -3.26 -19.45 29.21
N ARG A 47 -3.36 -20.77 29.43
CA ARG A 47 -2.87 -21.79 28.48
C ARG A 47 -3.78 -21.98 27.28
N LEU A 48 -5.09 -21.92 27.47
CA LEU A 48 -6.10 -21.94 26.41
C LEU A 48 -5.96 -20.70 25.52
N ASP A 49 -5.72 -19.53 26.13
CA ASP A 49 -5.46 -18.27 25.43
C ASP A 49 -4.15 -18.31 24.64
N LEU A 50 -3.05 -18.80 25.24
CA LEU A 50 -1.78 -18.98 24.51
C LEU A 50 -1.90 -19.96 23.33
N SER A 51 -2.69 -21.03 23.49
CA SER A 51 -2.98 -21.99 22.43
C SER A 51 -3.85 -21.38 21.31
N ALA A 52 -4.79 -20.49 21.65
CA ALA A 52 -5.57 -19.75 20.67
C ALA A 52 -4.70 -18.72 19.91
N ALA A 53 -3.87 -17.96 20.63
CA ALA A 53 -2.94 -17.01 20.04
C ALA A 53 -1.93 -17.67 19.09
N LEU A 54 -1.33 -18.81 19.47
CA LEU A 54 -0.44 -19.57 18.61
C LEU A 54 -1.15 -20.13 17.36
N ARG A 55 -2.39 -20.59 17.49
CA ARG A 55 -3.21 -21.02 16.35
C ARG A 55 -3.54 -19.86 15.43
N ALA A 56 -3.88 -18.68 15.96
CA ALA A 56 -4.12 -17.48 15.18
C ALA A 56 -2.87 -17.04 14.42
N LEU A 57 -1.70 -17.05 15.08
CA LEU A 57 -0.41 -16.76 14.43
C LEU A 57 -0.07 -17.77 13.33
N TYR A 58 -0.30 -19.06 13.57
CA TYR A 58 -0.08 -20.10 12.58
C TYR A 58 -1.01 -19.95 11.37
N ILE A 59 -2.32 -19.73 11.59
CA ILE A 59 -3.28 -19.49 10.52
C ILE A 59 -2.88 -18.27 9.71
N ARG A 60 -2.54 -17.15 10.38
CA ARG A 60 -2.05 -15.94 9.72
C ARG A 60 -0.82 -16.25 8.86
N HIS A 61 0.15 -16.97 9.39
CA HIS A 61 1.36 -17.36 8.65
C HIS A 61 1.06 -18.22 7.42
N VAL A 62 0.13 -19.18 7.52
CA VAL A 62 -0.28 -20.04 6.40
C VAL A 62 -1.03 -19.23 5.33
N VAL A 63 -1.96 -18.36 5.76
CA VAL A 63 -2.71 -17.48 4.86
C VAL A 63 -1.77 -16.52 4.13
N LEU A 64 -0.88 -15.84 4.86
CA LEU A 64 0.14 -14.96 4.27
C LEU A 64 0.97 -15.69 3.22
N ARG A 65 1.49 -16.89 3.53
CA ARG A 65 2.25 -17.66 2.54
C ARG A 65 1.43 -18.01 1.29
N TYR A 66 0.18 -18.45 1.47
CA TYR A 66 -0.70 -18.75 0.34
C TYR A 66 -0.98 -17.50 -0.50
N GLU A 67 -1.22 -16.35 0.13
CA GLU A 67 -1.42 -15.07 -0.54
C GLU A 67 -0.17 -14.65 -1.32
N CYS A 68 1.03 -14.73 -0.71
CA CYS A 68 2.29 -14.43 -1.38
C CYS A 68 2.56 -15.36 -2.59
N GLU A 69 2.16 -16.62 -2.52
CA GLU A 69 2.26 -17.55 -3.65
C GLU A 69 1.38 -17.14 -4.84
N THR A 70 0.27 -16.42 -4.60
CA THR A 70 -0.62 -15.99 -5.68
C THR A 70 0.04 -15.01 -6.65
N LEU A 71 0.97 -14.18 -6.19
CA LEU A 71 1.73 -13.22 -7.00
C LEU A 71 2.53 -13.90 -8.13
N ARG A 72 2.92 -15.15 -7.92
CA ARG A 72 3.76 -15.95 -8.83
C ARG A 72 2.99 -16.90 -9.73
N LYS A 73 1.66 -17.00 -9.56
CA LYS A 73 0.85 -17.92 -10.37
C LYS A 73 0.98 -17.54 -11.84
N PRO A 74 1.30 -18.46 -12.77
CA PRO A 74 1.32 -18.14 -14.18
C PRO A 74 -0.03 -17.59 -14.67
N LEU A 75 0.00 -16.65 -15.61
CA LEU A 75 -1.22 -16.16 -16.28
C LEU A 75 -1.88 -17.28 -17.06
N THR A 76 -3.21 -17.34 -17.03
CA THR A 76 -3.96 -18.27 -17.89
C THR A 76 -3.83 -17.87 -19.36
N LEU A 77 -4.21 -18.77 -20.27
CA LEU A 77 -4.24 -18.44 -21.71
C LEU A 77 -5.18 -17.26 -21.98
N GLU A 78 -6.35 -17.25 -21.35
CA GLU A 78 -7.34 -16.17 -21.45
C GLU A 78 -6.79 -14.84 -20.94
N GLN A 79 -6.12 -14.85 -19.78
CA GLN A 79 -5.48 -13.67 -19.22
C GLN A 79 -4.40 -13.12 -20.15
N ASN A 80 -3.55 -13.99 -20.71
CA ASN A 80 -2.57 -13.59 -21.70
C ASN A 80 -3.22 -12.98 -22.94
N SER A 81 -4.30 -13.58 -23.47
CA SER A 81 -5.01 -13.04 -24.63
C SER A 81 -5.62 -11.66 -24.36
N ARG A 82 -6.12 -11.41 -23.14
CA ARG A 82 -6.65 -10.09 -22.75
C ARG A 82 -5.54 -9.04 -22.62
N VAL A 83 -4.38 -9.43 -22.08
CA VAL A 83 -3.20 -8.56 -22.05
C VAL A 83 -2.76 -8.19 -23.47
N GLU A 84 -2.63 -9.15 -24.39
CA GLU A 84 -2.28 -8.84 -25.79
C GLU A 84 -3.31 -7.92 -26.43
N ALA A 85 -4.61 -8.22 -26.27
CA ALA A 85 -5.66 -7.40 -26.85
C ALA A 85 -5.63 -5.94 -26.36
N ALA A 86 -5.32 -5.71 -25.08
CA ALA A 86 -5.18 -4.38 -24.52
C ALA A 86 -3.93 -3.63 -25.02
N LEU A 87 -2.84 -4.34 -25.31
CA LEU A 87 -1.61 -3.77 -25.84
C LEU A 87 -1.70 -3.44 -27.35
N GLU A 88 -2.54 -4.17 -28.08
CA GLU A 88 -2.78 -4.03 -29.52
C GLU A 88 -3.88 -3.01 -29.88
N VAL A 89 -4.49 -2.35 -28.88
CA VAL A 89 -5.50 -1.30 -29.11
C VAL A 89 -4.92 -0.20 -30.01
N ASN A 90 -5.62 0.08 -31.11
CA ASN A 90 -5.17 1.04 -32.12
C ASN A 90 -5.38 2.50 -31.69
N ASP A 91 -6.47 2.77 -30.97
CA ASP A 91 -6.80 4.11 -30.50
C ASP A 91 -6.19 4.34 -29.11
N ASP A 92 -5.25 5.28 -29.03
CA ASP A 92 -4.55 5.62 -27.80
C ASP A 92 -5.50 6.13 -26.70
N ASP A 93 -6.64 6.71 -27.08
CA ASP A 93 -7.63 7.28 -26.14
C ASP A 93 -8.75 6.29 -25.78
N GLU A 94 -8.76 5.08 -26.36
CA GLU A 94 -9.76 4.06 -26.07
C GLU A 94 -9.66 3.61 -24.61
N LEU A 95 -10.79 3.58 -23.90
CA LEU A 95 -10.85 3.17 -22.50
C LEU A 95 -10.67 1.64 -22.39
N VAL A 96 -9.60 1.23 -21.73
CA VAL A 96 -9.21 -0.17 -21.52
C VAL A 96 -9.69 -0.69 -20.15
N ALA A 97 -9.57 0.11 -19.09
CA ALA A 97 -10.05 -0.24 -17.76
C ALA A 97 -10.50 1.00 -16.98
N ARG A 98 -11.37 0.80 -15.99
CA ARG A 98 -11.75 1.84 -15.03
C ARG A 98 -12.07 1.25 -13.67
N THR A 99 -11.81 1.99 -12.60
CA THR A 99 -12.40 1.69 -11.29
C THR A 99 -13.78 2.33 -11.18
N PHE A 100 -14.61 1.77 -10.30
CA PHE A 100 -15.91 2.31 -9.93
C PHE A 100 -15.87 2.70 -8.45
N GLY A 101 -16.78 3.55 -8.00
CA GLY A 101 -16.74 4.11 -6.64
C GLY A 101 -15.87 5.35 -6.56
N LYS A 102 -15.15 5.56 -5.45
CA LYS A 102 -14.56 6.88 -5.13
C LYS A 102 -13.36 7.27 -6.00
N SER A 103 -12.53 6.33 -6.46
CA SER A 103 -11.26 6.64 -7.12
C SER A 103 -11.35 6.97 -8.62
N HIS A 104 -12.45 6.63 -9.33
CA HIS A 104 -12.71 6.97 -10.74
C HIS A 104 -11.50 6.89 -11.70
N LEU A 105 -10.56 5.96 -11.45
CA LEU A 105 -9.33 5.84 -12.22
C LEU A 105 -9.63 5.23 -13.58
N ARG A 106 -8.92 5.65 -14.61
CA ARG A 106 -9.16 5.26 -16.00
C ARG A 106 -7.84 4.94 -16.68
N ILE A 107 -7.79 3.81 -17.36
CA ILE A 107 -6.65 3.39 -18.17
C ILE A 107 -7.08 3.40 -19.63
N THR A 108 -6.33 4.12 -20.45
CA THR A 108 -6.51 4.16 -21.90
C THR A 108 -5.57 3.19 -22.62
N GLY A 109 -5.75 3.02 -23.93
CA GLY A 109 -4.84 2.25 -24.78
C GLY A 109 -3.39 2.73 -24.67
N LYS A 110 -3.18 4.05 -24.60
CA LYS A 110 -1.86 4.65 -24.38
C LYS A 110 -1.24 4.24 -23.05
N ASP A 111 -2.02 4.25 -21.97
CA ASP A 111 -1.56 3.89 -20.63
C ASP A 111 -1.21 2.40 -20.57
N ALA A 112 -2.07 1.54 -21.12
CA ALA A 112 -1.83 0.10 -21.21
C ALA A 112 -0.51 -0.22 -21.93
N LYS A 113 -0.21 0.47 -23.03
CA LYS A 113 1.05 0.31 -23.79
C LYS A 113 2.30 0.64 -22.98
N THR A 114 2.20 1.40 -21.89
CA THR A 114 3.35 1.66 -20.99
C THR A 114 3.81 0.41 -20.23
N THR A 115 2.98 -0.62 -20.16
CA THR A 115 3.32 -1.93 -19.57
C THR A 115 4.09 -2.85 -20.53
N ASN A 116 4.30 -2.45 -21.80
CA ASN A 116 5.16 -3.21 -22.72
C ASN A 116 6.57 -3.43 -22.14
N PRO A 117 7.31 -4.45 -22.61
CA PRO A 117 8.73 -4.56 -22.29
C PRO A 117 9.49 -3.31 -22.71
N LYS A 118 10.45 -2.89 -21.89
CA LYS A 118 11.36 -1.76 -22.17
C LYS A 118 10.69 -0.38 -22.26
N THR A 119 9.49 -0.22 -21.73
CA THR A 119 8.79 1.07 -21.59
C THR A 119 8.69 1.48 -20.12
N TRP A 120 8.62 2.79 -19.88
CA TRP A 120 8.43 3.33 -18.53
C TRP A 120 6.95 3.28 -18.19
N LEU A 121 6.60 2.70 -17.04
CA LEU A 121 5.24 2.85 -16.52
C LEU A 121 4.95 4.33 -16.28
N ASN A 122 3.73 4.75 -16.62
CA ASN A 122 3.26 6.08 -16.26
C ASN A 122 2.54 6.08 -14.91
N ASP A 123 2.21 7.28 -14.47
CA ASP A 123 1.45 7.58 -13.27
C ASP A 123 0.06 6.94 -13.26
N GLU A 124 -0.65 6.89 -14.40
CA GLU A 124 -1.98 6.26 -14.47
C GLU A 124 -1.92 4.77 -14.12
N ILE A 125 -1.00 4.00 -14.72
CA ILE A 125 -0.84 2.58 -14.40
C ILE A 125 -0.42 2.36 -12.94
N ILE A 126 0.54 3.16 -12.44
CA ILE A 126 1.02 3.03 -11.06
C ILE A 126 -0.10 3.35 -10.06
N ASN A 127 -0.80 4.48 -10.23
CA ASN A 127 -1.91 4.86 -9.36
C ASN A 127 -3.02 3.81 -9.38
N PHE A 128 -3.40 3.32 -10.57
CA PHE A 128 -4.44 2.32 -10.70
C PHE A 128 -4.06 1.00 -10.01
N TYR A 129 -2.87 0.48 -10.29
CA TYR A 129 -2.42 -0.77 -9.69
C TYR A 129 -2.32 -0.67 -8.16
N LEU A 130 -1.72 0.42 -7.65
CA LEU A 130 -1.62 0.64 -6.21
C LEU A 130 -3.00 0.83 -5.55
N ALA A 131 -4.02 1.30 -6.29
CA ALA A 131 -5.40 1.31 -5.82
C ALA A 131 -5.94 -0.10 -5.57
N LEU A 132 -5.66 -1.02 -6.48
CA LEU A 132 -6.06 -2.42 -6.33
C LEU A 132 -5.33 -3.06 -5.15
N VAL A 133 -4.03 -2.81 -5.00
CA VAL A 133 -3.26 -3.31 -3.84
C VAL A 133 -3.81 -2.74 -2.54
N ALA A 134 -4.13 -1.45 -2.49
CA ALA A 134 -4.73 -0.80 -1.35
C ALA A 134 -6.10 -1.42 -0.98
N GLU A 135 -6.95 -1.71 -1.97
CA GLU A 135 -8.26 -2.35 -1.75
C GLU A 135 -8.13 -3.76 -1.16
N ARG A 136 -7.18 -4.55 -1.68
CA ARG A 136 -6.90 -5.93 -1.23
C ARG A 136 -6.30 -5.98 0.17
N THR A 137 -5.38 -5.07 0.47
CA THR A 137 -4.57 -5.11 1.70
C THR A 137 -5.09 -4.20 2.82
N LYS A 138 -6.06 -3.32 2.49
CA LYS A 138 -6.61 -2.31 3.39
C LYS A 138 -5.54 -1.37 3.99
N LYS A 139 -4.42 -1.18 3.28
CA LYS A 139 -3.36 -0.22 3.65
C LYS A 139 -3.58 1.14 2.98
N VAL A 140 -2.90 2.16 3.48
CA VAL A 140 -3.01 3.53 2.96
C VAL A 140 -2.00 3.75 1.84
N PHE A 141 -2.48 4.18 0.68
CA PHE A 141 -1.66 4.52 -0.47
C PHE A 141 -1.97 5.94 -0.94
N PHE A 142 -0.94 6.75 -1.10
CA PHE A 142 -1.05 8.06 -1.75
C PHE A 142 -0.86 7.95 -3.26
N SER A 143 -1.38 8.94 -3.97
CA SER A 143 -1.13 9.09 -5.39
C SER A 143 0.31 9.52 -5.65
N THR A 144 0.78 9.28 -6.87
CA THR A 144 2.09 9.72 -7.38
C THR A 144 2.31 11.24 -7.31
N TYR A 145 1.24 12.01 -7.08
CA TYR A 145 1.26 13.46 -7.00
C TYR A 145 1.59 14.01 -5.61
N PHE A 146 1.48 13.19 -4.54
CA PHE A 146 1.62 13.65 -3.15
C PHE A 146 2.93 14.40 -2.92
N ILE A 147 4.07 13.78 -3.27
CA ILE A 147 5.39 14.39 -3.04
C ILE A 147 5.56 15.69 -3.84
N ALA A 148 5.12 15.71 -5.10
CA ALA A 148 5.21 16.90 -5.95
C ALA A 148 4.36 18.07 -5.42
N LYS A 149 3.30 17.79 -4.65
CA LYS A 149 2.48 18.79 -3.96
C LYS A 149 3.09 19.21 -2.63
N LEU A 150 3.73 18.28 -1.92
CA LEU A 150 4.36 18.50 -0.61
C LEU A 150 5.62 19.35 -0.72
N TYR A 151 6.50 19.11 -1.69
CA TYR A 151 7.68 19.94 -1.93
C TYR A 151 8.12 19.88 -3.39
N LYS A 152 8.95 20.85 -3.80
CA LYS A 152 9.57 20.86 -5.14
C LYS A 152 11.06 20.54 -5.04
N ASP A 153 11.54 19.71 -5.95
CA ASP A 153 12.95 19.29 -6.08
C ASP A 153 13.85 20.36 -6.73
N ASN A 154 13.57 21.64 -6.48
CA ASN A 154 14.44 22.73 -6.93
C ASN A 154 15.21 23.28 -5.73
N LYS A 155 16.44 23.75 -5.97
CA LYS A 155 17.40 24.30 -4.99
C LYS A 155 16.84 25.36 -4.02
N ASP A 156 15.67 25.90 -4.32
CA ASP A 156 14.89 26.74 -3.40
C ASP A 156 13.86 25.84 -2.69
N GLU A 157 14.31 25.18 -1.61
CA GLU A 157 13.58 24.26 -0.74
C GLU A 157 12.22 24.82 -0.26
N TYR A 158 11.17 24.65 -1.05
CA TYR A 158 9.83 25.05 -0.64
C TYR A 158 9.01 23.81 -0.25
N TYR A 159 9.07 23.51 1.03
CA TYR A 159 8.12 22.64 1.72
C TYR A 159 6.75 23.33 1.83
N MET A 160 5.68 22.64 1.44
CA MET A 160 4.35 23.20 1.20
C MET A 160 3.23 22.33 1.81
N TYR A 161 3.27 22.12 3.12
CA TYR A 161 2.28 21.31 3.86
C TYR A 161 0.83 21.65 3.54
N GLU A 162 0.49 22.94 3.43
CA GLU A 162 -0.88 23.40 3.17
C GLU A 162 -1.48 22.84 1.86
N ASN A 163 -0.65 22.43 0.89
CA ASN A 163 -1.12 21.81 -0.35
C ASN A 163 -1.68 20.39 -0.13
N VAL A 164 -1.17 19.68 0.88
CA VAL A 164 -1.51 18.27 1.14
C VAL A 164 -2.23 18.05 2.47
N LYS A 165 -2.38 19.11 3.29
CA LYS A 165 -3.07 19.06 4.59
C LYS A 165 -4.44 18.38 4.51
N ARG A 166 -5.25 18.81 3.54
CA ARG A 166 -6.61 18.27 3.31
C ARG A 166 -6.65 16.82 2.82
N TRP A 167 -5.54 16.28 2.31
CA TRP A 167 -5.49 14.91 1.82
C TRP A 167 -5.73 13.93 2.96
N THR A 168 -5.24 14.24 4.16
CA THR A 168 -5.45 13.41 5.35
C THR A 168 -6.77 13.71 6.08
N ASP A 169 -7.31 14.92 5.96
CA ASP A 169 -8.59 15.31 6.57
C ASP A 169 -9.79 14.62 5.89
N LYS A 170 -9.68 14.38 4.57
CA LYS A 170 -10.72 13.74 3.77
C LYS A 170 -10.88 12.24 4.04
N LEU A 171 -9.91 11.61 4.69
CA LEU A 171 -9.89 10.16 4.91
C LEU A 171 -11.04 9.66 5.80
N GLY A 172 -11.64 10.51 6.63
CA GLY A 172 -12.66 10.12 7.60
C GLY A 172 -12.12 9.37 8.83
N TYR A 173 -10.81 9.07 8.85
CA TYR A 173 -10.12 8.38 9.95
C TYR A 173 -8.75 9.00 10.23
N ASP A 174 -8.17 8.68 11.39
CA ASP A 174 -6.84 9.14 11.74
C ASP A 174 -5.75 8.33 11.01
N ILE A 175 -5.14 8.91 9.95
CA ILE A 175 -3.99 8.31 9.25
C ILE A 175 -2.83 7.87 10.18
N LEU A 176 -2.62 8.53 11.32
CA LEU A 176 -1.57 8.16 12.26
C LEU A 176 -1.91 6.89 13.04
N GLU A 177 -3.15 6.43 13.04
CA GLU A 177 -3.56 5.16 13.67
C GLU A 177 -3.41 3.95 12.75
N ARG A 178 -2.97 4.14 11.50
CA ARG A 178 -2.79 3.07 10.52
C ARG A 178 -1.44 2.35 10.70
N ASP A 179 -1.30 1.19 10.06
CA ASP A 179 -0.05 0.41 10.15
C ASP A 179 1.07 0.99 9.29
N LYS A 180 0.78 1.20 7.99
CA LYS A 180 1.75 1.68 7.00
C LYS A 180 1.10 2.61 5.99
N ILE A 181 1.88 3.58 5.51
CA ILE A 181 1.52 4.52 4.44
C ILE A 181 2.51 4.34 3.30
N PHE A 182 1.99 4.14 2.09
CA PHE A 182 2.77 3.92 0.87
C PHE A 182 2.68 5.16 -0.02
N ILE A 183 3.84 5.66 -0.44
CA ILE A 183 3.95 6.93 -1.18
C ILE A 183 4.83 6.68 -2.41
N PRO A 184 4.26 6.43 -3.59
CA PRO A 184 5.04 6.38 -4.82
C PRO A 184 5.54 7.78 -5.17
N VAL A 185 6.79 7.88 -5.60
CA VAL A 185 7.47 9.16 -5.86
C VAL A 185 8.05 9.13 -7.27
N ASN A 186 7.68 10.12 -8.07
CA ASN A 186 8.32 10.37 -9.34
C ASN A 186 9.45 11.39 -9.14
N GLN A 187 10.69 10.93 -9.15
CA GLN A 187 11.86 11.79 -9.15
C GLN A 187 12.13 12.28 -10.56
N ASN A 188 12.25 13.60 -10.72
CA ASN A 188 12.66 14.27 -11.96
C ASN A 188 11.92 13.87 -13.25
N ARG A 189 10.75 13.22 -13.14
CA ARG A 189 9.93 12.72 -14.26
C ARG A 189 10.53 11.52 -15.00
N ASP A 190 11.58 10.93 -14.47
CA ASP A 190 12.32 9.85 -15.11
C ASP A 190 12.70 8.67 -14.21
N HIS A 191 12.43 8.77 -12.91
CA HIS A 191 12.70 7.67 -11.98
C HIS A 191 11.58 7.49 -10.97
N TRP A 192 11.18 6.24 -10.74
CA TRP A 192 10.15 5.88 -9.79
C TRP A 192 10.79 5.23 -8.56
N VAL A 193 10.44 5.75 -7.40
CA VAL A 193 10.84 5.21 -6.09
C VAL A 193 9.63 5.11 -5.17
N LEU A 194 9.77 4.38 -4.08
CA LEU A 194 8.68 4.19 -3.11
C LEU A 194 9.13 4.58 -1.71
N VAL A 195 8.37 5.44 -1.06
CA VAL A 195 8.52 5.70 0.38
C VAL A 195 7.45 4.94 1.14
N ILE A 196 7.87 4.23 2.19
CA ILE A 196 6.97 3.52 3.10
C ILE A 196 7.17 4.09 4.50
N VAL A 197 6.09 4.60 5.08
CA VAL A 197 6.04 5.01 6.49
C VAL A 197 5.50 3.83 7.30
N ASP A 198 6.29 3.34 8.24
CA ASP A 198 5.90 2.34 9.24
C ASP A 198 5.61 3.04 10.57
N LEU A 199 4.32 3.25 10.84
CA LEU A 199 3.84 4.02 11.98
C LEU A 199 4.14 3.31 13.32
N PRO A 200 3.83 2.02 13.53
CA PRO A 200 4.21 1.30 14.75
C PRO A 200 5.72 1.29 15.04
N ASN A 201 6.56 1.21 14.00
CA ASN A 201 8.01 1.12 14.16
C ASN A 201 8.74 2.46 14.02
N THR A 202 8.02 3.57 13.84
CA THR A 202 8.53 4.93 13.65
C THR A 202 9.65 5.00 12.60
N THR A 203 9.41 4.39 11.44
CA THR A 203 10.40 4.27 10.36
C THR A 203 9.87 4.85 9.05
N VAL A 204 10.71 5.58 8.34
CA VAL A 204 10.50 6.01 6.94
C VAL A 204 11.54 5.28 6.09
N SER A 205 11.09 4.30 5.32
CA SER A 205 11.94 3.50 4.45
C SER A 205 11.80 3.98 3.01
N TYR A 206 12.94 4.23 2.36
CA TYR A 206 13.04 4.68 0.97
C TYR A 206 13.53 3.52 0.11
N TYR A 207 12.69 3.05 -0.80
CA TYR A 207 12.93 1.93 -1.70
C TYR A 207 13.30 2.46 -3.07
N ASP A 208 14.52 2.16 -3.49
CA ASP A 208 15.03 2.52 -4.82
C ASP A 208 15.84 1.37 -5.42
N SER A 209 15.32 0.80 -6.50
CA SER A 209 15.94 -0.28 -7.27
C SER A 209 17.24 0.10 -7.98
N LEU A 210 17.53 1.39 -8.18
CA LEU A 210 18.84 1.87 -8.64
C LEU A 210 19.83 2.06 -7.48
N GLY A 211 19.34 2.08 -6.23
CA GLY A 211 20.12 2.14 -5.01
C GLY A 211 20.60 3.54 -4.64
N GLU A 212 19.94 4.58 -5.14
CA GLU A 212 20.16 5.95 -4.69
C GLU A 212 19.47 6.18 -3.34
N LYS A 213 19.83 7.31 -2.71
CA LYS A 213 19.25 7.74 -1.44
C LYS A 213 18.78 9.17 -1.60
N ASP A 214 17.61 9.46 -1.05
CA ASP A 214 17.06 10.81 -1.02
C ASP A 214 16.75 11.23 0.42
N GLU A 215 17.73 11.88 1.06
CA GLU A 215 17.60 12.39 2.43
C GLU A 215 16.60 13.55 2.52
N THR A 216 16.46 14.32 1.43
CA THR A 216 15.53 15.44 1.31
C THR A 216 14.09 14.92 1.28
N CYS A 217 13.80 13.93 0.43
CA CYS A 217 12.50 13.28 0.36
C CYS A 217 12.09 12.69 1.71
N THR A 218 12.94 11.83 2.27
CA THR A 218 12.68 11.21 3.58
C THR A 218 12.58 12.24 4.71
N GLY A 219 13.35 13.34 4.66
CA GLY A 219 13.26 14.45 5.60
C GLY A 219 11.93 15.21 5.50
N ASN A 220 11.46 15.50 4.30
CA ASN A 220 10.18 16.17 4.07
C ASN A 220 8.99 15.28 4.44
N VAL A 221 9.07 13.97 4.24
CA VAL A 221 8.04 13.03 4.71
C VAL A 221 7.98 12.98 6.23
N VAL A 222 9.13 12.97 6.92
CA VAL A 222 9.18 13.07 8.38
C VAL A 222 8.57 14.38 8.87
N ARG A 223 8.95 15.52 8.26
CA ARG A 223 8.38 16.82 8.58
C ARG A 223 6.86 16.87 8.37
N TRP A 224 6.36 16.23 7.31
CA TRP A 224 4.92 16.10 7.06
C TRP A 224 4.21 15.30 8.15
N LEU A 225 4.80 14.20 8.64
CA LEU A 225 4.25 13.43 9.75
C LEU A 225 4.18 14.27 11.04
N GLU A 226 5.20 15.09 11.30
CA GLU A 226 5.22 16.02 12.43
C GLU A 226 4.09 17.06 12.34
N ASP A 227 3.90 17.68 11.16
CA ASP A 227 2.82 18.65 10.93
C ASP A 227 1.41 18.03 11.09
N VAL A 228 1.23 16.78 10.66
CA VAL A 228 -0.04 16.04 10.85
C VAL A 228 -0.26 15.72 12.33
N SER A 229 0.79 15.34 13.07
CA SER A 229 0.74 15.04 14.50
C SER A 229 0.38 16.29 15.31
N GLU A 230 1.06 17.42 15.06
CA GLU A 230 0.80 18.70 15.70
C GLU A 230 -0.64 19.18 15.43
N GLY A 231 -1.10 19.09 14.19
CA GLY A 231 -2.46 19.46 13.80
C GLY A 231 -3.56 18.65 14.52
N ARG A 232 -3.24 17.44 14.98
CA ARG A 232 -4.18 16.54 15.69
C ARG A 232 -4.04 16.62 17.22
N GLY A 233 -3.11 17.42 17.73
CA GLY A 233 -2.77 17.44 19.15
C GLY A 233 -2.19 16.10 19.64
N ASN A 234 -1.76 15.25 18.71
CA ASN A 234 -1.13 13.97 19.02
C ASN A 234 0.37 14.20 19.18
N LYS A 235 0.96 13.74 20.29
CA LYS A 235 2.40 13.85 20.56
C LYS A 235 3.15 12.55 20.28
N ARG A 236 2.52 11.61 19.54
CA ARG A 236 3.01 10.23 19.37
C ARG A 236 4.49 10.15 19.02
N ASP A 237 4.98 11.10 18.22
CA ASP A 237 6.28 10.99 17.57
C ASP A 237 7.16 12.24 17.74
N GLU A 238 7.19 12.84 18.94
CA GLU A 238 8.20 13.86 19.30
C GLU A 238 9.63 13.25 19.30
N GLY A 239 10.18 13.00 18.09
CA GLY A 239 11.60 13.18 17.82
C GLY A 239 12.51 11.96 17.66
N ARG A 240 12.12 10.88 16.97
CA ARG A 240 13.12 9.97 16.36
C ARG A 240 12.62 9.00 15.28
N TRP A 241 12.03 9.53 14.21
CA TRP A 241 11.82 8.76 12.98
C TRP A 241 13.16 8.20 12.46
N ARG A 242 13.25 6.87 12.32
CA ARG A 242 14.39 6.23 11.67
C ARG A 242 14.22 6.30 10.16
N LYS A 243 15.30 6.63 9.45
CA LYS A 243 15.33 6.59 7.98
C LYS A 243 16.07 5.35 7.54
N GLU A 244 15.44 4.57 6.68
CA GLU A 244 16.02 3.36 6.10
C GLU A 244 16.07 3.48 4.58
N TYR A 245 17.09 2.90 3.95
CA TYR A 245 17.27 2.95 2.51
C TYR A 245 17.42 1.52 2.00
N VAL A 246 16.41 1.07 1.25
CA VAL A 246 16.31 -0.29 0.72
C VAL A 246 16.63 -0.23 -0.76
N SER A 247 17.57 -1.06 -1.20
CA SER A 247 18.03 -1.09 -2.58
C SER A 247 17.88 -2.45 -3.26
N GLU A 248 17.46 -3.48 -2.52
CA GLU A 248 17.32 -4.83 -3.06
C GLU A 248 15.84 -5.22 -3.19
N PRO A 249 15.44 -5.90 -4.28
CA PRO A 249 16.26 -6.27 -5.45
C PRO A 249 16.64 -5.09 -6.35
N ARG A 250 17.85 -5.10 -6.93
CA ARG A 250 18.29 -4.05 -7.87
C ARG A 250 17.78 -4.24 -9.30
N GLN A 251 17.47 -3.14 -9.97
CA GLN A 251 17.27 -3.13 -11.43
C GLN A 251 18.62 -2.98 -12.14
N ASP A 252 18.75 -3.58 -13.32
CA ASP A 252 19.95 -3.52 -14.18
C ASP A 252 19.74 -2.69 -15.45
N ASN A 253 18.54 -2.14 -15.62
CA ASN A 253 18.12 -1.36 -16.78
C ASN A 253 17.53 -0.01 -16.35
N CYS A 254 17.08 0.80 -17.30
CA CYS A 254 16.57 2.16 -17.05
C CYS A 254 15.05 2.29 -17.16
N TYR A 255 14.28 1.20 -17.23
CA TYR A 255 12.86 1.25 -17.56
C TYR A 255 11.93 0.48 -16.61
N ASP A 256 12.46 -0.38 -15.75
CA ASP A 256 11.66 -1.18 -14.82
C ASP A 256 11.37 -0.50 -13.47
N CYS A 257 11.91 0.69 -13.17
CA CYS A 257 11.74 1.34 -11.86
C CYS A 257 10.27 1.42 -11.39
N GLY A 258 9.34 1.75 -12.28
CA GLY A 258 7.90 1.75 -11.96
C GLY A 258 7.35 0.35 -11.62
N VAL A 259 7.84 -0.70 -12.29
CA VAL A 259 7.46 -2.10 -12.02
C VAL A 259 8.01 -2.54 -10.66
N PHE A 260 9.26 -2.17 -10.34
CA PHE A 260 9.85 -2.41 -9.02
C PHE A 260 9.05 -1.70 -7.92
N VAL A 261 8.63 -0.44 -8.12
CA VAL A 261 7.77 0.28 -7.17
C VAL A 261 6.45 -0.46 -6.91
N CYS A 262 5.76 -0.92 -7.97
CA CYS A 262 4.53 -1.70 -7.83
C CYS A 262 4.76 -2.99 -7.05
N GLU A 263 5.81 -3.74 -7.37
CA GLU A 263 6.10 -5.02 -6.73
C GLU A 263 6.56 -4.82 -5.27
N TYR A 264 7.43 -3.85 -4.98
CA TYR A 264 7.82 -3.49 -3.61
C TYR A 264 6.59 -3.18 -2.76
N ALA A 265 5.68 -2.36 -3.29
CA ALA A 265 4.52 -1.92 -2.55
C ALA A 265 3.58 -3.09 -2.25
N GLU A 266 3.31 -3.96 -3.22
CA GLU A 266 2.46 -5.13 -3.00
C GLU A 266 3.07 -6.12 -2.03
N ARG A 267 4.36 -6.46 -2.17
CA ARG A 267 5.04 -7.37 -1.23
C ARG A 267 5.00 -6.85 0.19
N VAL A 268 5.35 -5.59 0.40
CA VAL A 268 5.39 -5.01 1.75
C VAL A 268 3.98 -4.84 2.32
N ALA A 269 2.99 -4.46 1.50
CA ALA A 269 1.60 -4.32 1.95
C ALA A 269 0.97 -5.67 2.35
N MET A 270 1.31 -6.74 1.63
CA MET A 270 0.89 -8.11 1.94
C MET A 270 1.72 -8.76 3.06
N GLY A 271 2.84 -8.16 3.48
CA GLY A 271 3.75 -8.78 4.45
C GLY A 271 4.54 -9.97 3.88
N CYS A 272 4.74 -9.99 2.57
CA CYS A 272 5.51 -10.98 1.84
C CYS A 272 7.00 -10.64 1.83
N GLU A 273 7.84 -11.66 1.65
CA GLU A 273 9.25 -11.46 1.34
C GLU A 273 9.42 -10.81 -0.04
N ILE A 274 10.44 -9.97 -0.15
CA ILE A 274 10.84 -9.30 -1.39
C ILE A 274 11.87 -10.20 -2.09
N ASP A 275 11.37 -11.17 -2.84
CA ASP A 275 12.16 -12.27 -3.41
C ASP A 275 12.01 -12.42 -4.94
N PHE A 276 11.52 -11.35 -5.59
CA PHE A 276 11.51 -11.20 -7.04
C PHE A 276 12.88 -10.76 -7.56
N LYS A 277 13.07 -10.79 -8.88
CA LYS A 277 14.34 -10.43 -9.53
C LYS A 277 14.07 -9.76 -10.87
N GLY A 278 15.08 -9.06 -11.42
CA GLY A 278 14.97 -8.36 -12.70
C GLY A 278 14.49 -9.26 -13.87
N SER A 279 14.80 -10.55 -13.83
CA SER A 279 14.30 -11.53 -14.82
C SER A 279 12.78 -11.72 -14.81
N ASP A 280 12.10 -11.35 -13.72
CA ASP A 280 10.67 -11.53 -13.56
C ASP A 280 9.87 -10.33 -14.12
N MET A 281 10.53 -9.22 -14.46
CA MET A 281 9.89 -7.94 -14.81
C MET A 281 8.95 -8.05 -16.01
N GLU A 282 9.28 -8.86 -17.02
CA GLU A 282 8.39 -9.07 -18.17
C GLU A 282 7.07 -9.74 -17.76
N TYR A 283 7.15 -10.74 -16.87
CA TYR A 283 5.95 -11.37 -16.31
C TYR A 283 5.18 -10.42 -15.39
N ILE A 284 5.87 -9.68 -14.51
CA ILE A 284 5.24 -8.74 -13.56
C ILE A 284 4.52 -7.61 -14.31
N ARG A 285 5.09 -7.09 -15.41
CA ARG A 285 4.41 -6.12 -16.29
C ARG A 285 3.06 -6.62 -16.80
N ARG A 286 3.01 -7.86 -17.27
CA ARG A 286 1.77 -8.51 -17.73
C ARG A 286 0.81 -8.77 -16.58
N ARG A 287 1.34 -9.14 -15.40
CA ARG A 287 0.58 -9.31 -14.16
C ARG A 287 -0.11 -8.00 -13.74
N ILE A 288 0.62 -6.88 -13.74
CA ILE A 288 0.08 -5.55 -13.46
C ILE A 288 -1.07 -5.22 -14.42
N LEU A 289 -0.86 -5.41 -15.73
CA LEU A 289 -1.89 -5.08 -16.71
C LEU A 289 -3.13 -5.98 -16.58
N ILE A 290 -2.97 -7.29 -16.35
CA ILE A 290 -4.17 -8.13 -16.17
C ILE A 290 -4.94 -7.77 -14.91
N ASP A 291 -4.25 -7.42 -13.82
CA ASP A 291 -4.88 -7.02 -12.57
C ASP A 291 -5.69 -5.73 -12.76
N VAL A 292 -5.14 -4.78 -13.52
CA VAL A 292 -5.84 -3.57 -13.98
C VAL A 292 -7.09 -3.91 -14.80
N LEU A 293 -6.96 -4.82 -15.77
CA LEU A 293 -8.08 -5.26 -16.63
C LEU A 293 -9.16 -6.06 -15.88
N GLU A 294 -8.80 -6.71 -14.77
CA GLU A 294 -9.68 -7.52 -13.93
C GLU A 294 -10.26 -6.76 -12.72
N ALA A 295 -9.91 -5.48 -12.58
CA ALA A 295 -10.51 -4.61 -11.58
C ALA A 295 -12.03 -4.71 -11.66
N LYS A 296 -12.64 -5.11 -10.53
CA LYS A 296 -14.07 -5.40 -10.50
C LYS A 296 -14.84 -4.12 -10.77
N SER A 297 -15.78 -4.23 -11.72
CA SER A 297 -16.75 -3.20 -12.06
C SER A 297 -17.85 -3.06 -11.03
#